data_AF-A0A921AG67-F1
#
_entry.id   AF-A0A921AG67-F1
#
_cell.length_a   1.000
_cell.length_b   1.000
_cell.length_c   1.000
_cell.angle_alpha   90.00
_cell.angle_beta   90.00
_cell.angle_gamma   90.00
#
_symmetry.space_group_name_H-M   'P 1'
#
loop_
_entity.id
_entity.type
_entity.pdbx_description
1 polymer ?
#
loop_
_entity_poly.entity_id
_entity_poly.type
_entity_poly.pdbx_seq_one_letter_code
_entity_poly.pdbx_strand_id
1 'polypeptide(L)'
;MKVSANTGDIIIIEQEIFGAIELPVDSLGNSKLYFGENLNNFIEWSADKDAFVFSNNINFGGNEVLNFRLENLVSAPQCNTDNSGRMYHNTTDKYSYICDDAIWKVLDNDDTSAQAVLPFLYNVSPNFLGFNVTADVKITGENLQNITHFELSNGVVLNSFEVLNSEEAVLHVTTGNADAMIDIIALNKGEQWSGNALKLKVASSLGLNDVLDNFDNNAEQMTEWIPELYPLTLDVGPTANYIYDGGGDNAYDKGNYLNTGGDGTGKKQIYYTDKIVVSDEQAFGVGGKYFTLMKHNIFILSATVGDGFSNFYTNGFLGADSNGMADVFVMSYNGYNAYIKRVYGAGSTPSINHIYLVDSSVDAEAIHEFSTNTNFDNHELKNLEKLATIDNNKFYYFAFALKNGEYISDDNVRNLTEFIVDKMLSSF
;
A
#
# COMPACT_ATOMS: atom_id res chain seq x y z
N MET A 1 -56.68 41.59 -17.87
CA MET A 1 -56.95 40.17 -17.57
C MET A 1 -58.45 39.94 -17.68
N LYS A 2 -58.92 39.16 -18.65
CA LYS A 2 -60.33 38.72 -18.71
C LYS A 2 -60.39 37.36 -18.03
N VAL A 3 -60.81 37.34 -16.78
CA VAL A 3 -61.18 36.10 -16.09
C VAL A 3 -62.68 35.97 -16.21
N SER A 4 -63.13 35.01 -17.00
CA SER A 4 -64.53 34.61 -17.09
C SER A 4 -64.70 33.40 -16.19
N ALA A 5 -65.18 33.62 -14.96
CA ALA A 5 -65.59 32.54 -14.08
C ALA A 5 -67.04 32.16 -14.41
N ASN A 6 -67.24 31.00 -15.01
CA ASN A 6 -68.46 30.24 -14.81
C ASN A 6 -68.13 29.11 -13.82
N THR A 7 -69.05 28.90 -12.89
CA THR A 7 -69.00 27.90 -11.83
C THR A 7 -68.59 26.53 -12.38
N GLY A 8 -67.34 26.12 -12.12
CA GLY A 8 -66.88 24.75 -12.34
C GLY A 8 -65.53 24.55 -13.02
N ASP A 9 -64.91 25.57 -13.64
CA ASP A 9 -63.76 25.31 -14.53
C ASP A 9 -62.37 25.60 -13.93
N ILE A 10 -61.48 24.64 -14.18
CA ILE A 10 -60.05 24.56 -13.84
C ILE A 10 -59.28 25.72 -14.50
N ILE A 11 -58.49 26.44 -13.70
CA ILE A 11 -57.57 27.47 -14.20
C ILE A 11 -56.25 26.79 -14.60
N ILE A 12 -56.01 26.63 -15.91
CA ILE A 12 -54.68 26.28 -16.43
C ILE A 12 -53.91 27.59 -16.61
N ILE A 13 -52.82 27.77 -15.83
CA ILE A 13 -51.93 28.94 -15.95
C ILE A 13 -50.68 28.50 -16.70
N GLU A 14 -50.62 28.80 -17.99
CA GLU A 14 -49.37 28.80 -18.75
C GLU A 14 -48.81 30.23 -18.76
N GLN A 15 -47.89 30.59 -17.86
CA GLN A 15 -46.85 31.58 -18.18
C GLN A 15 -45.75 31.77 -17.12
N GLU A 16 -44.54 32.03 -17.64
CA GLU A 16 -43.46 32.77 -16.99
C GLU A 16 -43.97 34.14 -16.48
N ILE A 17 -43.84 34.43 -15.17
CA ILE A 17 -43.54 35.75 -14.56
C ILE A 17 -43.61 35.66 -13.02
N PHE A 18 -42.64 36.30 -12.36
CA PHE A 18 -42.50 36.50 -10.92
C PHE A 18 -43.60 37.41 -10.32
N GLY A 19 -44.69 36.80 -9.83
CA GLY A 19 -45.73 37.47 -9.03
C GLY A 19 -46.46 36.46 -8.13
N ALA A 20 -47.00 36.93 -7.00
CA ALA A 20 -47.73 36.06 -6.06
C ALA A 20 -48.97 35.44 -6.74
N ILE A 21 -49.15 34.13 -6.59
CA ILE A 21 -50.33 33.40 -7.04
C ILE A 21 -51.38 33.48 -5.93
N GLU A 22 -52.48 34.21 -6.17
CA GLU A 22 -53.66 34.16 -5.30
C GLU A 22 -54.50 32.93 -5.67
N LEU A 23 -54.66 32.01 -4.71
CA LEU A 23 -55.56 30.86 -4.86
C LEU A 23 -56.98 31.27 -4.46
N PRO A 24 -58.02 30.81 -5.17
CA PRO A 24 -59.39 31.04 -4.73
C PRO A 24 -59.62 30.46 -3.33
N VAL A 25 -60.28 31.23 -2.47
CA VAL A 25 -60.75 30.82 -1.14
C VAL A 25 -62.20 30.38 -1.22
N ASP A 26 -62.55 29.25 -0.59
CA ASP A 26 -63.94 28.84 -0.43
C ASP A 26 -64.66 29.65 0.67
N SER A 27 -65.94 29.39 0.90
CA SER A 27 -66.73 30.08 1.92
C SER A 27 -66.26 29.82 3.36
N LEU A 28 -65.38 28.84 3.57
CA LEU A 28 -64.78 28.49 4.85
C LEU A 28 -63.35 29.05 4.99
N GLY A 29 -62.83 29.75 3.96
CA GLY A 29 -61.49 30.32 3.96
C GLY A 29 -60.39 29.34 3.55
N ASN A 30 -60.74 28.18 3.01
CA ASN A 30 -59.76 27.20 2.54
C ASN A 30 -59.32 27.51 1.12
N SER A 31 -58.05 27.25 0.81
CA SER A 31 -57.49 27.40 -0.54
C SER A 31 -56.75 26.14 -0.95
N LYS A 32 -57.02 25.66 -2.18
CA LYS A 32 -56.41 24.44 -2.72
C LYS A 32 -55.52 24.73 -3.91
N LEU A 33 -54.29 24.24 -3.86
CA LEU A 33 -53.42 24.09 -5.01
C LEU A 33 -53.47 22.63 -5.46
N TYR A 34 -54.05 22.36 -6.63
CA TYR A 34 -54.10 21.03 -7.22
C TYR A 34 -52.88 20.77 -8.10
N PHE A 35 -52.35 19.55 -8.08
CA PHE A 35 -51.20 19.12 -8.87
C PHE A 35 -51.28 17.62 -9.23
N GLY A 36 -50.37 17.18 -10.10
CA GLY A 36 -50.35 15.83 -10.67
C GLY A 36 -51.23 15.68 -11.93
N GLU A 37 -50.99 14.63 -12.71
CA GLU A 37 -51.57 14.44 -14.06
C GLU A 37 -53.10 14.44 -14.09
N ASN A 38 -53.73 14.01 -13.01
CA ASN A 38 -55.20 13.92 -12.90
C ASN A 38 -55.81 14.98 -11.95
N LEU A 39 -55.01 15.92 -11.45
CA LEU A 39 -55.44 16.97 -10.49
C LEU A 39 -56.11 16.43 -9.21
N ASN A 40 -55.84 15.19 -8.84
CA ASN A 40 -56.40 14.56 -7.63
C ASN A 40 -55.52 14.78 -6.38
N ASN A 41 -54.30 15.30 -6.56
CA ASN A 41 -53.42 15.67 -5.45
C ASN A 41 -53.56 17.16 -5.15
N PHE A 42 -53.69 17.54 -3.87
CA PHE A 42 -53.77 18.95 -3.49
C PHE A 42 -52.97 19.27 -2.23
N ILE A 43 -52.50 20.53 -2.15
CA ILE A 43 -52.11 21.20 -0.92
C ILE A 43 -53.24 22.15 -0.57
N GLU A 44 -53.89 21.94 0.56
CA GLU A 44 -54.98 22.77 1.07
C GLU A 44 -54.48 23.59 2.26
N TRP A 45 -54.57 24.91 2.19
CA TRP A 45 -54.62 25.70 3.43
C TRP A 45 -55.99 25.51 4.07
N SER A 46 -56.02 24.91 5.26
CA SER A 46 -57.24 24.64 6.03
C SER A 46 -57.33 25.64 7.17
N ALA A 47 -58.26 26.59 7.06
CA ALA A 47 -58.39 27.71 7.98
C ALA A 47 -58.85 27.26 9.39
N ASP A 48 -59.63 26.18 9.47
CA ASP A 48 -60.08 25.56 10.71
C ASP A 48 -58.94 24.87 11.47
N LYS A 49 -57.92 24.39 10.76
CA LYS A 49 -56.75 23.70 11.35
C LYS A 49 -55.52 24.58 11.48
N ASP A 50 -55.55 25.78 10.90
CA ASP A 50 -54.39 26.68 10.78
C ASP A 50 -53.16 25.96 10.20
N ALA A 51 -53.39 25.11 9.19
CA ALA A 51 -52.37 24.19 8.67
C ALA A 51 -52.53 23.91 7.16
N PHE A 52 -51.44 23.47 6.54
CA PHE A 52 -51.48 22.87 5.21
C PHE A 52 -51.81 21.37 5.30
N VAL A 53 -52.84 20.95 4.56
CA VAL A 53 -53.30 19.57 4.47
C VAL A 53 -53.00 19.03 3.07
N PHE A 54 -52.37 17.86 3.01
CA PHE A 54 -52.12 17.16 1.76
C PHE A 54 -53.19 16.08 1.56
N SER A 55 -53.66 15.94 0.33
CA SER A 55 -54.71 14.97 0.00
C SER A 55 -54.25 13.51 0.02
N ASN A 56 -52.93 13.28 -0.04
CA ASN A 56 -52.30 11.97 -0.02
C ASN A 56 -50.83 12.09 0.42
N ASN A 57 -50.15 10.96 0.59
CA ASN A 57 -48.70 10.90 0.79
C ASN A 57 -47.98 11.68 -0.31
N ILE A 58 -47.11 12.61 0.09
CA ILE A 58 -46.26 13.32 -0.86
C ILE A 58 -45.04 12.45 -1.14
N ASN A 59 -44.94 11.96 -2.37
CA ASN A 59 -43.69 11.39 -2.86
C ASN A 59 -42.88 12.51 -3.53
N PHE A 60 -41.80 12.95 -2.88
CA PHE A 60 -40.92 13.97 -3.44
C PHE A 60 -40.01 13.45 -4.56
N GLY A 61 -39.98 12.14 -4.85
CA GLY A 61 -39.25 11.59 -6.00
C GLY A 61 -37.75 11.88 -6.00
N GLY A 62 -37.14 12.04 -4.83
CA GLY A 62 -35.73 12.45 -4.66
C GLY A 62 -35.50 13.97 -4.66
N ASN A 63 -36.54 14.79 -4.76
CA ASN A 63 -36.44 16.25 -4.62
C ASN A 63 -36.40 16.67 -3.15
N GLU A 64 -35.68 17.77 -2.86
CA GLU A 64 -35.55 18.33 -1.51
C GLU A 64 -36.71 19.25 -1.14
N VAL A 65 -37.05 19.32 0.15
CA VAL A 65 -37.96 20.34 0.71
C VAL A 65 -37.12 21.46 1.32
N LEU A 66 -36.92 22.55 0.57
CA LEU A 66 -36.20 23.72 1.06
C LEU A 66 -37.10 24.59 1.97
N ASN A 67 -36.54 25.07 3.08
CA ASN A 67 -37.19 25.95 4.07
C ASN A 67 -38.38 25.32 4.82
N PHE A 68 -38.34 24.01 5.05
CA PHE A 68 -39.26 23.34 5.97
C PHE A 68 -38.95 23.72 7.43
N ARG A 69 -39.97 24.06 8.21
CA ARG A 69 -39.83 24.34 9.65
C ARG A 69 -40.33 23.15 10.45
N LEU A 70 -39.41 22.49 11.16
CA LEU A 70 -39.77 21.62 12.28
C LEU A 70 -40.18 22.45 13.49
N GLU A 71 -41.25 22.03 14.16
CA GLU A 71 -41.64 22.63 15.43
C GLU A 71 -40.54 22.40 16.47
N ASN A 72 -40.15 23.46 17.17
CA ASN A 72 -39.07 23.42 18.14
C ASN A 72 -39.66 23.52 19.56
N LEU A 73 -39.80 22.39 20.26
CA LEU A 73 -40.55 22.27 21.51
C LEU A 73 -39.67 21.73 22.64
N VAL A 74 -39.98 22.05 23.89
CA VAL A 74 -39.28 21.50 25.08
C VAL A 74 -39.83 20.15 25.53
N SER A 75 -41.07 19.85 25.12
CA SER A 75 -41.80 18.62 25.47
C SER A 75 -42.53 18.11 24.24
N ALA A 76 -42.61 16.79 24.12
CA ALA A 76 -43.30 16.13 23.02
C ALA A 76 -44.78 16.58 22.93
N PRO A 77 -45.25 17.04 21.76
CA PRO A 77 -46.68 17.24 21.54
C PRO A 77 -47.40 15.88 21.55
N GLN A 78 -48.74 15.90 21.65
CA GLN A 78 -49.52 14.67 21.65
C GLN A 78 -49.35 13.93 20.31
N CYS A 79 -48.77 12.74 20.36
CA CYS A 79 -48.75 11.81 19.23
C CYS A 79 -49.95 10.86 19.35
N ASN A 80 -50.76 10.81 18.31
CA ASN A 80 -51.90 9.93 18.14
C ASN A 80 -52.05 9.63 16.63
N THR A 81 -53.01 8.77 16.27
CA THR A 81 -53.28 8.41 14.88
C THR A 81 -53.61 9.62 13.99
N ASP A 82 -54.23 10.66 14.56
CA ASP A 82 -54.59 11.88 13.82
C ASP A 82 -53.38 12.78 13.51
N ASN A 83 -52.28 12.59 14.26
CA ASN A 83 -51.03 13.33 14.14
C ASN A 83 -49.88 12.47 13.56
N SER A 84 -50.19 11.30 12.99
CA SER A 84 -49.18 10.45 12.33
C SER A 84 -48.48 11.23 11.21
N GLY A 85 -47.16 11.16 11.16
CA GLY A 85 -46.29 11.96 10.27
C GLY A 85 -45.90 13.34 10.80
N ARG A 86 -46.45 13.82 11.92
CA ARG A 86 -45.98 15.07 12.55
C ARG A 86 -44.53 14.90 12.98
N MET A 87 -43.72 15.94 12.76
CA MET A 87 -42.33 15.96 13.21
C MET A 87 -42.10 17.12 14.18
N TYR A 88 -41.29 16.91 15.22
CA TYR A 88 -40.82 17.99 16.09
C TYR A 88 -39.36 17.76 16.51
N HIS A 89 -38.66 18.85 16.80
CA HIS A 89 -37.33 18.82 17.42
C HIS A 89 -37.49 19.14 18.91
N ASN A 90 -36.98 18.25 19.76
CA ASN A 90 -36.97 18.47 21.20
C ASN A 90 -35.72 19.26 21.58
N THR A 91 -35.93 20.52 21.96
CA THR A 91 -34.86 21.42 22.39
C THR A 91 -34.09 20.96 23.63
N THR A 92 -34.63 20.04 24.42
CA THR A 92 -34.02 19.54 25.66
C THR A 92 -33.00 18.43 25.38
N ASP A 93 -33.42 17.39 24.66
CA ASP A 93 -32.58 16.21 24.38
C ASP A 93 -31.85 16.31 23.02
N LYS A 94 -32.18 17.33 22.21
CA LYS A 94 -31.61 17.59 20.87
C LYS A 94 -31.96 16.54 19.81
N TYR A 95 -32.94 15.68 20.06
CA TYR A 95 -33.43 14.74 19.06
C TYR A 95 -34.58 15.33 18.24
N SER A 96 -34.64 14.92 16.97
CA SER A 96 -35.80 15.11 16.11
C SER A 96 -36.63 13.84 16.11
N TYR A 97 -37.95 13.98 16.22
CA TYR A 97 -38.89 12.87 16.30
C TYR A 97 -39.94 12.96 15.19
N ILE A 98 -40.45 11.80 14.77
CA ILE A 98 -41.65 11.63 13.93
C ILE A 98 -42.71 10.83 14.70
N CYS A 99 -43.96 11.27 14.63
CA CYS A 99 -45.08 10.55 15.21
C CYS A 99 -45.47 9.44 14.24
N ASP A 100 -45.43 8.19 14.71
CA ASP A 100 -45.78 7.00 13.96
C ASP A 100 -46.87 6.24 14.72
N ASP A 101 -48.11 6.35 14.24
CA ASP A 101 -49.28 5.62 14.77
C ASP A 101 -49.43 5.65 16.30
N ALA A 102 -49.30 6.86 16.89
CA ALA A 102 -49.36 7.17 18.32
C ALA A 102 -48.06 6.98 19.14
N ILE A 103 -46.94 6.67 18.51
CA ILE A 103 -45.62 6.58 19.17
C ILE A 103 -44.64 7.56 18.53
N TRP A 104 -43.87 8.31 19.33
CA TRP A 104 -42.74 9.10 18.82
C TRP A 104 -41.54 8.21 18.53
N LYS A 105 -41.02 8.28 17.30
CA LYS A 105 -39.77 7.65 16.87
C LYS A 105 -38.70 8.70 16.60
N VAL A 106 -37.47 8.46 17.03
CA VAL A 106 -36.32 9.33 16.73
C VAL A 106 -35.98 9.19 15.24
N LEU A 107 -35.83 10.32 14.54
CA LEU A 107 -35.56 10.37 13.10
C LEU A 107 -34.08 10.21 12.76
N ASP A 108 -33.20 10.48 13.71
CA ASP A 108 -31.78 10.21 13.59
C ASP A 108 -31.19 10.06 14.99
N ASN A 109 -30.61 8.91 15.26
CA ASN A 109 -29.81 8.70 16.46
C ASN A 109 -28.41 9.22 16.12
N ASP A 110 -28.32 10.52 15.81
CA ASP A 110 -27.07 11.24 15.61
C ASP A 110 -26.45 11.51 17.00
N ASP A 111 -26.34 10.43 17.78
CA ASP A 111 -25.51 10.41 18.97
C ASP A 111 -24.08 10.58 18.48
N THR A 112 -23.68 11.84 18.41
CA THR A 112 -22.30 12.30 18.25
C THR A 112 -21.38 11.81 19.36
N SER A 113 -21.83 10.91 20.25
CA SER A 113 -20.97 10.02 21.00
C SER A 113 -20.23 9.05 20.05
N ALA A 114 -19.08 9.52 19.57
CA ALA A 114 -18.06 8.76 18.86
C ALA A 114 -18.58 8.02 17.61
N GLN A 115 -18.61 8.71 16.46
CA GLN A 115 -18.28 8.03 15.21
C GLN A 115 -16.99 7.26 15.46
N ALA A 116 -17.12 5.95 15.60
CA ALA A 116 -15.99 5.16 16.01
C ALA A 116 -15.01 5.15 14.84
N VAL A 117 -13.82 5.69 15.11
CA VAL A 117 -12.81 5.85 14.06
C VAL A 117 -12.44 4.46 13.55
N LEU A 118 -12.63 4.25 12.25
CA LEU A 118 -12.43 2.95 11.62
C LEU A 118 -10.93 2.57 11.68
N PRO A 119 -10.57 1.31 12.03
CA PRO A 119 -9.24 0.81 11.84
C PRO A 119 -8.89 0.88 10.37
N PHE A 120 -7.75 1.50 10.10
CA PHE A 120 -7.17 1.58 8.78
C PHE A 120 -5.88 0.78 8.78
N LEU A 121 -5.83 -0.31 8.03
CA LEU A 121 -4.64 -1.15 7.91
C LEU A 121 -3.86 -0.70 6.67
N TYR A 122 -2.56 -0.46 6.81
CA TYR A 122 -1.74 -0.01 5.68
C TYR A 122 -0.40 -0.74 5.53
N ASN A 123 0.05 -1.53 6.52
CA ASN A 123 1.28 -2.31 6.36
C ASN A 123 1.23 -3.65 7.09
N VAL A 124 1.87 -4.66 6.51
CA VAL A 124 2.04 -6.00 7.08
C VAL A 124 3.52 -6.40 6.97
N SER A 125 4.11 -6.89 8.05
CA SER A 125 5.51 -7.31 8.09
C SER A 125 5.69 -8.57 8.96
N PRO A 126 6.24 -9.67 8.43
CA PRO A 126 6.58 -9.85 7.02
C PRO A 126 5.31 -9.87 6.15
N ASN A 127 5.42 -9.42 4.90
CA ASN A 127 4.34 -9.50 3.90
C ASN A 127 4.35 -10.82 3.11
N PHE A 128 5.22 -11.75 3.51
CA PHE A 128 5.40 -13.07 2.92
C PHE A 128 5.70 -14.12 3.99
N LEU A 129 5.11 -15.31 3.83
CA LEU A 129 5.37 -16.48 4.67
C LEU A 129 5.55 -17.73 3.81
N GLY A 130 6.37 -18.65 4.32
CA GLY A 130 6.60 -19.96 3.70
C GLY A 130 5.40 -20.91 3.89
N PHE A 131 5.53 -22.13 3.36
CA PHE A 131 4.53 -23.18 3.57
C PHE A 131 4.67 -23.88 4.91
N ASN A 132 3.53 -24.16 5.56
CA ASN A 132 3.44 -24.86 6.85
C ASN A 132 4.29 -24.21 7.96
N VAL A 133 4.44 -22.89 7.92
CA VAL A 133 5.19 -22.13 8.92
C VAL A 133 4.23 -21.55 9.96
N THR A 134 4.71 -21.42 11.19
CA THR A 134 4.05 -20.65 12.24
C THR A 134 4.91 -19.43 12.53
N ALA A 135 4.34 -18.24 12.34
CA ALA A 135 5.08 -16.99 12.40
C ALA A 135 4.25 -15.85 12.99
N ASP A 136 4.97 -14.83 13.44
CA ASP A 136 4.40 -13.57 13.92
C ASP A 136 4.35 -12.57 12.76
N VAL A 137 3.17 -12.04 12.51
CA VAL A 137 2.90 -11.05 11.46
C VAL A 137 2.49 -9.75 12.11
N LYS A 138 3.37 -8.76 12.06
CA LYS A 138 3.10 -7.40 12.54
C LYS A 138 2.22 -6.65 11.54
N ILE A 139 1.18 -6.02 12.05
CA ILE A 139 0.26 -5.15 11.31
C ILE A 139 0.47 -3.73 11.80
N THR A 140 0.65 -2.80 10.86
CA THR A 140 0.66 -1.37 11.12
C THR A 140 -0.59 -0.74 10.52
N GLY A 141 -1.20 0.14 11.30
CA GLY A 141 -2.45 0.81 10.94
C GLY A 141 -2.73 2.04 11.79
N GLU A 142 -3.99 2.44 11.83
CA GLU A 142 -4.54 3.46 12.72
C GLU A 142 -5.77 2.90 13.43
N ASN A 143 -6.06 3.37 14.63
CA ASN A 143 -7.26 3.02 15.43
C ASN A 143 -7.43 1.52 15.73
N LEU A 144 -6.32 0.79 15.89
CA LEU A 144 -6.34 -0.66 16.10
C LEU A 144 -6.89 -1.10 17.47
N GLN A 145 -6.96 -0.19 18.45
CA GLN A 145 -7.40 -0.49 19.84
C GLN A 145 -8.79 -1.12 19.97
N ASN A 146 -9.65 -0.89 18.98
CA ASN A 146 -11.03 -1.38 18.98
C ASN A 146 -11.19 -2.70 18.21
N ILE A 147 -10.11 -3.27 17.68
CA ILE A 147 -10.16 -4.54 16.96
C ILE A 147 -10.40 -5.66 17.96
N THR A 148 -11.45 -6.46 17.69
CA THR A 148 -11.79 -7.63 18.50
C THR A 148 -11.49 -8.94 17.77
N HIS A 149 -11.27 -8.89 16.45
CA HIS A 149 -11.03 -10.07 15.63
C HIS A 149 -10.30 -9.70 14.33
N PHE A 150 -9.50 -10.64 13.83
CA PHE A 150 -8.94 -10.60 12.47
C PHE A 150 -9.45 -11.80 11.68
N GLU A 151 -9.91 -11.57 10.46
CA GLU A 151 -10.20 -12.64 9.51
C GLU A 151 -9.04 -12.79 8.53
N LEU A 152 -8.67 -14.05 8.27
CA LEU A 152 -7.66 -14.44 7.29
C LEU A 152 -8.31 -15.35 6.25
N SER A 153 -8.06 -15.08 4.97
CA SER A 153 -8.58 -15.92 3.87
C SER A 153 -7.68 -17.12 3.56
N ASN A 154 -8.12 -17.97 2.61
CA ASN A 154 -7.30 -18.96 1.92
C ASN A 154 -6.51 -19.96 2.80
N GLY A 155 -7.10 -20.40 3.91
CA GLY A 155 -6.58 -21.52 4.70
C GLY A 155 -5.41 -21.19 5.63
N VAL A 156 -5.08 -19.91 5.80
CA VAL A 156 -4.20 -19.47 6.89
C VAL A 156 -4.98 -19.46 8.20
N VAL A 157 -4.41 -20.06 9.24
CA VAL A 157 -5.02 -20.14 10.56
C VAL A 157 -4.49 -19.00 11.42
N LEU A 158 -5.38 -18.15 11.92
CA LEU A 158 -5.06 -17.21 12.98
C LEU A 158 -5.07 -17.96 14.32
N ASN A 159 -3.90 -18.19 14.91
CA ASN A 159 -3.78 -18.87 16.20
C ASN A 159 -4.16 -17.94 17.36
N SER A 160 -3.68 -16.70 17.31
CA SER A 160 -4.00 -15.63 18.25
C SER A 160 -3.56 -14.27 17.68
N PHE A 161 -3.97 -13.18 18.32
CA PHE A 161 -3.45 -11.85 18.01
C PHE A 161 -3.36 -11.00 19.28
N GLU A 162 -2.48 -10.01 19.26
CA GLU A 162 -2.31 -9.00 20.29
C GLU A 162 -2.34 -7.61 19.65
N VAL A 163 -3.18 -6.70 20.16
CA VAL A 163 -3.13 -5.28 19.80
C VAL A 163 -2.20 -4.60 20.78
N LEU A 164 -1.04 -4.14 20.31
CA LEU A 164 0.00 -3.53 21.13
C LEU A 164 -0.34 -2.08 21.47
N ASN A 165 -0.82 -1.34 20.46
CA ASN A 165 -1.22 0.05 20.61
C ASN A 165 -2.24 0.45 19.50
N SER A 166 -2.50 1.75 19.33
CA SER A 166 -3.46 2.22 18.31
C SER A 166 -2.97 2.09 16.87
N GLU A 167 -1.68 1.82 16.69
CA GLU A 167 -1.01 1.77 15.39
C GLU A 167 -0.42 0.40 15.08
N GLU A 168 -0.29 -0.49 16.08
CA GLU A 168 0.38 -1.78 15.93
C GLU A 168 -0.40 -2.95 16.55
N ALA A 169 -0.45 -4.06 15.82
CA ALA A 169 -0.90 -5.36 16.29
C ALA A 169 0.03 -6.47 15.79
N VAL A 170 0.05 -7.61 16.47
CA VAL A 170 0.79 -8.82 16.07
C VAL A 170 -0.20 -9.96 15.92
N LEU A 171 -0.14 -10.66 14.79
CA LEU A 171 -0.94 -11.83 14.49
C LEU A 171 -0.04 -13.06 14.53
N HIS A 172 -0.39 -14.05 15.32
CA HIS A 172 0.29 -15.34 15.35
C HIS A 172 -0.43 -16.27 14.39
N VAL A 173 0.18 -16.58 13.24
CA VAL A 173 -0.49 -17.30 12.15
C VAL A 173 0.21 -18.61 11.82
N THR A 174 -0.54 -19.58 11.27
CA THR A 174 0.00 -20.80 10.67
C THR A 174 -0.45 -20.89 9.22
N THR A 175 0.50 -21.05 8.30
CA THR A 175 0.20 -21.13 6.86
C THR A 175 -0.11 -22.56 6.39
N GLY A 176 -0.85 -22.65 5.28
CA GLY A 176 -1.05 -23.91 4.57
C GLY A 176 0.14 -24.28 3.67
N ASN A 177 -0.09 -25.23 2.76
CA ASN A 177 0.90 -25.76 1.82
C ASN A 177 0.62 -25.39 0.35
N ALA A 178 -0.09 -24.27 0.12
CA ALA A 178 -0.49 -23.82 -1.21
C ALA A 178 -0.22 -22.33 -1.37
N ASP A 179 0.16 -21.95 -2.60
CA ASP A 179 0.35 -20.54 -2.96
C ASP A 179 -0.98 -19.78 -2.83
N ALA A 180 -0.97 -18.68 -2.08
CA ALA A 180 -2.16 -17.85 -1.88
C ALA A 180 -1.81 -16.40 -1.53
N MET A 181 -2.64 -15.48 -2.02
CA MET A 181 -2.73 -14.13 -1.45
C MET A 181 -3.81 -14.14 -0.38
N ILE A 182 -3.44 -13.75 0.83
CA ILE A 182 -4.28 -13.75 2.02
C ILE A 182 -4.78 -12.34 2.24
N ASP A 183 -6.09 -12.21 2.39
CA ASP A 183 -6.74 -10.99 2.84
C ASP A 183 -6.74 -10.98 4.36
N ILE A 184 -6.19 -9.91 4.93
CA ILE A 184 -6.24 -9.61 6.36
C ILE A 184 -7.28 -8.52 6.56
N ILE A 185 -8.33 -8.86 7.30
CA ILE A 185 -9.47 -7.96 7.58
C ILE A 185 -9.57 -7.78 9.09
N ALA A 186 -9.68 -6.53 9.54
CA ALA A 186 -9.91 -6.19 10.94
C ALA A 186 -11.40 -5.98 11.22
N LEU A 187 -11.92 -6.61 12.28
CA LEU A 187 -13.31 -6.50 12.72
C LEU A 187 -13.43 -5.96 14.15
N ASN A 188 -14.49 -5.19 14.40
CA ASN A 188 -14.92 -4.78 15.73
C ASN A 188 -16.33 -5.33 16.02
N LYS A 189 -16.48 -6.13 17.08
CA LYS A 189 -17.75 -6.76 17.49
C LYS A 189 -18.46 -7.54 16.37
N GLY A 190 -17.71 -8.08 15.41
CA GLY A 190 -18.24 -8.83 14.27
C GLY A 190 -18.71 -7.98 13.08
N GLU A 191 -18.53 -6.66 13.12
CA GLU A 191 -18.72 -5.80 11.96
C GLU A 191 -17.37 -5.52 11.28
N GLN A 192 -17.37 -5.57 9.94
CA GLN A 192 -16.20 -5.23 9.14
C GLN A 192 -15.95 -3.73 9.19
N TRP A 193 -14.75 -3.33 9.63
CA TRP A 193 -14.43 -1.91 9.76
C TRP A 193 -13.31 -1.43 8.83
N SER A 194 -12.46 -2.32 8.28
CA SER A 194 -11.42 -1.88 7.33
C SER A 194 -11.96 -1.77 5.90
N GLY A 195 -11.79 -0.59 5.29
CA GLY A 195 -12.19 -0.32 3.90
C GLY A 195 -11.32 -1.05 2.86
N ASN A 196 -10.13 -1.51 3.24
CA ASN A 196 -9.23 -2.30 2.40
C ASN A 196 -8.75 -3.53 3.17
N ALA A 197 -8.71 -4.67 2.48
CA ALA A 197 -8.02 -5.86 2.97
C ALA A 197 -6.52 -5.70 2.71
N LEU A 198 -5.72 -5.94 3.74
CA LEU A 198 -4.27 -5.95 3.63
C LEU A 198 -3.82 -7.31 3.09
N LYS A 199 -2.80 -7.34 2.24
CA LYS A 199 -2.41 -8.54 1.51
C LYS A 199 -1.15 -9.17 2.12
N LEU A 200 -1.24 -10.45 2.49
CA LEU A 200 -0.11 -11.29 2.90
C LEU A 200 0.07 -12.41 1.89
N LYS A 201 1.30 -12.66 1.42
CA LYS A 201 1.57 -13.75 0.47
C LYS A 201 2.02 -15.02 1.20
N VAL A 202 1.45 -16.15 0.84
CA VAL A 202 1.95 -17.48 1.19
C VAL A 202 2.46 -18.12 -0.09
N ALA A 203 3.74 -18.48 -0.15
CA ALA A 203 4.30 -19.22 -1.29
C ALA A 203 5.54 -20.02 -0.86
N SER A 204 5.94 -20.99 -1.68
CA SER A 204 7.19 -21.74 -1.43
C SER A 204 8.46 -20.91 -1.56
N SER A 205 8.41 -19.82 -2.34
CA SER A 205 9.52 -18.89 -2.55
C SER A 205 9.04 -17.53 -3.04
N LEU A 206 9.86 -16.50 -2.86
CA LEU A 206 9.62 -15.18 -3.43
C LEU A 206 9.92 -15.16 -4.94
N GLY A 207 8.97 -14.65 -5.71
CA GLY A 207 9.18 -14.26 -7.10
C GLY A 207 10.00 -12.97 -7.19
N LEU A 208 10.58 -12.71 -8.37
CA LEU A 208 11.37 -11.49 -8.59
C LEU A 208 10.56 -10.20 -8.39
N ASN A 209 9.28 -10.19 -8.74
CA ASN A 209 8.41 -9.04 -8.48
C ASN A 209 8.23 -8.79 -6.97
N ASP A 210 8.16 -9.83 -6.15
CA ASP A 210 8.03 -9.66 -4.70
C ASP A 210 9.32 -9.07 -4.11
N VAL A 211 10.48 -9.56 -4.56
CA VAL A 211 11.79 -9.00 -4.17
C VAL A 211 11.91 -7.55 -4.61
N LEU A 212 11.48 -7.23 -5.84
CA LEU A 212 11.45 -5.87 -6.36
C LEU A 212 10.60 -4.95 -5.49
N ASP A 213 9.36 -5.35 -5.18
CA ASP A 213 8.44 -4.57 -4.35
C ASP A 213 8.99 -4.40 -2.93
N ASN A 214 9.57 -5.46 -2.35
CA ASN A 214 10.20 -5.39 -1.04
C ASN A 214 11.41 -4.45 -1.03
N PHE A 215 12.27 -4.49 -2.05
CA PHE A 215 13.36 -3.53 -2.17
C PHE A 215 12.84 -2.10 -2.34
N ASP A 216 11.86 -1.90 -3.24
CA ASP A 216 11.30 -0.59 -3.53
C ASP A 216 10.70 0.05 -2.27
N ASN A 217 10.05 -0.73 -1.42
CA ASN A 217 9.43 -0.27 -0.17
C ASN A 217 10.42 -0.07 0.98
N ASN A 218 11.54 -0.80 1.02
CA ASN A 218 12.46 -0.79 2.17
C ASN A 218 13.80 -0.08 1.91
N ALA A 219 14.10 0.32 0.66
CA ALA A 219 15.39 0.93 0.29
C ALA A 219 15.75 2.19 1.10
N GLU A 220 14.77 2.97 1.57
CA GLU A 220 15.04 4.13 2.42
C GLU A 220 15.58 3.71 3.79
N GLN A 221 14.95 2.74 4.45
CA GLN A 221 15.38 2.21 5.76
C GLN A 221 16.75 1.55 5.68
N MET A 222 17.11 0.94 4.55
CA MET A 222 18.45 0.39 4.34
C MET A 222 19.56 1.44 4.51
N THR A 223 19.27 2.72 4.24
CA THR A 223 20.26 3.81 4.37
C THR A 223 20.67 4.08 5.82
N GLU A 224 19.87 3.66 6.82
CA GLU A 224 20.20 3.80 8.25
C GLU A 224 21.49 3.07 8.63
N TRP A 225 21.83 2.01 7.89
CA TRP A 225 23.02 1.19 8.11
C TRP A 225 24.21 1.59 7.22
N ILE A 226 24.05 2.60 6.36
CA ILE A 226 25.08 3.07 5.44
C ILE A 226 25.46 4.52 5.82
N PRO A 227 26.42 4.70 6.76
CA PRO A 227 26.82 6.04 7.18
C PRO A 227 27.43 6.81 6.01
N GLU A 228 27.17 8.11 5.94
CA GLU A 228 27.74 8.99 4.91
C GLU A 228 27.52 8.50 3.46
N LEU A 229 26.35 7.92 3.19
CA LEU A 229 25.96 7.42 1.87
C LEU A 229 26.26 8.45 0.77
N TYR A 230 27.00 8.00 -0.23
CA TYR A 230 27.33 8.77 -1.41
C TYR A 230 26.23 8.60 -2.47
N PRO A 231 25.77 9.69 -3.13
CA PRO A 231 24.71 9.61 -4.11
C PRO A 231 25.19 9.05 -5.45
N LEU A 232 25.28 7.73 -5.57
CA LEU A 232 25.60 7.08 -6.85
C LEU A 232 24.53 7.36 -7.91
N THR A 233 24.94 7.90 -9.06
CA THR A 233 24.06 8.11 -10.21
C THR A 233 24.30 7.10 -11.34
N LEU A 234 23.22 6.73 -12.04
CA LEU A 234 23.32 5.93 -13.27
C LEU A 234 23.52 6.87 -14.48
N ASP A 235 24.71 7.46 -14.59
CA ASP A 235 25.01 8.56 -15.54
C ASP A 235 24.79 8.22 -17.03
N VAL A 236 24.98 6.95 -17.38
CA VAL A 236 24.79 6.45 -18.76
C VAL A 236 23.33 6.09 -19.04
N GLY A 237 22.46 6.23 -18.03
CA GLY A 237 21.05 5.89 -18.08
C GLY A 237 20.75 4.51 -17.48
N PRO A 238 19.46 4.25 -17.18
CA PRO A 238 19.07 3.09 -16.39
C PRO A 238 18.96 1.79 -17.20
N THR A 239 19.35 1.83 -18.48
CA THR A 239 19.50 0.68 -19.38
C THR A 239 20.95 0.43 -19.82
N ALA A 240 21.89 1.15 -19.20
CA ALA A 240 23.32 0.95 -19.42
C ALA A 240 23.78 -0.40 -18.86
N ASN A 241 25.04 -0.75 -19.07
CA ASN A 241 25.66 -1.96 -18.52
C ASN A 241 26.90 -1.65 -17.69
N TYR A 242 27.01 -0.40 -17.23
CA TYR A 242 28.08 0.16 -16.39
C TYR A 242 27.64 1.49 -15.80
N ILE A 243 28.36 1.90 -14.76
CA ILE A 243 28.30 3.25 -14.20
C ILE A 243 29.56 4.00 -14.69
N TYR A 244 29.35 5.21 -15.19
CA TYR A 244 30.40 6.07 -15.74
C TYR A 244 30.46 7.38 -15.00
N ASP A 245 31.66 7.86 -14.69
CA ASP A 245 31.91 9.24 -14.23
C ASP A 245 31.61 10.27 -15.34
N GLY A 246 30.35 10.68 -15.49
CA GLY A 246 29.98 11.74 -16.43
C GLY A 246 30.47 13.16 -16.06
N GLY A 247 31.38 13.32 -15.09
CA GLY A 247 31.90 14.61 -14.64
C GLY A 247 31.34 15.07 -13.28
N GLY A 248 31.37 14.20 -12.27
CA GLY A 248 30.94 14.57 -10.92
C GLY A 248 30.98 13.45 -9.87
N ASP A 249 30.86 12.19 -10.29
CA ASP A 249 30.89 11.03 -9.43
C ASP A 249 32.25 10.31 -9.48
N ASN A 250 33.15 10.66 -8.56
CA ASN A 250 34.49 10.06 -8.46
C ASN A 250 34.46 8.59 -8.00
N ALA A 251 33.31 7.91 -8.00
CA ALA A 251 33.20 6.55 -7.52
C ALA A 251 33.65 5.53 -8.58
N TYR A 252 33.38 5.78 -9.87
CA TYR A 252 33.63 4.85 -10.98
C TYR A 252 34.19 5.50 -12.26
N ASP A 253 35.36 5.07 -12.72
CA ASP A 253 35.98 5.46 -14.00
C ASP A 253 35.55 4.52 -15.15
N LYS A 254 34.26 4.16 -15.22
CA LYS A 254 33.68 3.01 -15.96
C LYS A 254 33.78 1.69 -15.20
N GLY A 255 32.94 1.51 -14.19
CA GLY A 255 32.86 0.27 -13.42
C GLY A 255 31.43 -0.23 -13.27
N ASN A 256 31.24 -1.17 -12.36
CA ASN A 256 29.99 -1.87 -12.14
C ASN A 256 29.45 -2.58 -13.39
N TYR A 257 30.35 -3.06 -14.25
CA TYR A 257 29.97 -3.93 -15.36
C TYR A 257 29.57 -5.29 -14.81
N LEU A 258 28.31 -5.68 -15.01
CA LEU A 258 27.77 -6.93 -14.49
C LEU A 258 27.91 -8.04 -15.52
N ASN A 259 28.46 -9.18 -15.13
CA ASN A 259 28.75 -10.26 -16.07
C ASN A 259 28.59 -11.65 -15.44
N THR A 260 28.41 -12.63 -16.32
CA THR A 260 28.47 -14.07 -16.04
C THR A 260 29.26 -14.79 -17.14
N GLY A 261 29.59 -16.06 -16.94
CA GLY A 261 30.45 -16.84 -17.84
C GLY A 261 31.94 -16.58 -17.63
N GLY A 262 32.79 -17.10 -18.52
CA GLY A 262 34.23 -16.89 -18.43
C GLY A 262 34.68 -15.46 -18.76
N ASP A 263 35.88 -15.09 -18.35
CA ASP A 263 36.52 -13.85 -18.78
C ASP A 263 36.85 -13.89 -20.29
N GLY A 264 36.49 -12.84 -21.04
CA GLY A 264 36.77 -12.76 -22.47
C GLY A 264 35.64 -13.28 -23.37
N THR A 265 35.91 -14.25 -24.25
CA THR A 265 35.00 -14.65 -25.35
C THR A 265 33.74 -15.39 -24.91
N GLY A 266 33.70 -15.85 -23.64
CA GLY A 266 32.53 -16.48 -23.01
C GLY A 266 31.71 -15.55 -22.13
N LYS A 267 32.09 -14.27 -22.03
CA LYS A 267 31.44 -13.27 -21.18
C LYS A 267 30.03 -12.97 -21.65
N LYS A 268 29.07 -13.07 -20.75
CA LYS A 268 27.69 -12.62 -20.96
C LYS A 268 27.47 -11.36 -20.13
N GLN A 269 27.25 -10.25 -20.82
CA GLN A 269 27.09 -8.96 -20.19
C GLN A 269 25.63 -8.71 -19.83
N ILE A 270 25.39 -8.22 -18.62
CA ILE A 270 24.06 -7.93 -18.09
C ILE A 270 23.81 -6.42 -18.17
N TYR A 271 22.62 -6.04 -18.65
CA TYR A 271 22.19 -4.65 -18.77
C TYR A 271 21.28 -4.27 -17.62
N TYR A 272 21.31 -3.02 -17.21
CA TYR A 272 20.36 -2.49 -16.24
C TYR A 272 18.96 -2.45 -16.85
N THR A 273 17.93 -2.65 -16.01
CA THR A 273 16.57 -2.86 -16.48
C THR A 273 15.55 -1.88 -15.91
N ASP A 274 15.94 -1.06 -14.93
CA ASP A 274 15.06 -0.11 -14.25
C ASP A 274 13.72 -0.71 -13.81
N LYS A 275 13.77 -1.70 -12.90
CA LYS A 275 12.60 -2.44 -12.38
C LYS A 275 11.97 -3.42 -13.36
N ILE A 276 12.33 -3.41 -14.65
CA ILE A 276 11.77 -4.36 -15.62
C ILE A 276 12.36 -5.75 -15.34
N VAL A 277 11.49 -6.73 -15.09
CA VAL A 277 11.89 -8.14 -15.01
C VAL A 277 12.09 -8.68 -16.42
N VAL A 278 13.35 -8.91 -16.78
CA VAL A 278 13.74 -9.57 -18.03
C VAL A 278 13.62 -11.08 -17.85
N SER A 279 13.06 -11.75 -18.84
CA SER A 279 12.86 -13.21 -18.85
C SER A 279 13.73 -13.88 -19.92
N ASP A 280 14.02 -15.17 -19.71
CA ASP A 280 14.81 -16.03 -20.61
C ASP A 280 16.24 -15.50 -20.88
N GLU A 281 16.82 -14.81 -19.90
CA GLU A 281 18.15 -14.25 -19.96
C GLU A 281 19.22 -15.36 -19.80
N GLN A 282 19.95 -15.60 -20.88
CA GLN A 282 20.98 -16.63 -20.94
C GLN A 282 22.18 -16.35 -20.04
N ALA A 283 22.39 -15.09 -19.62
CA ALA A 283 23.38 -14.75 -18.59
C ALA A 283 23.11 -15.47 -17.26
N PHE A 284 21.85 -15.80 -16.95
CA PHE A 284 21.46 -16.49 -15.72
C PHE A 284 21.06 -17.96 -15.95
N GLY A 285 21.53 -18.56 -17.06
CA GLY A 285 21.21 -19.94 -17.42
C GLY A 285 19.86 -20.11 -18.11
N VAL A 286 19.47 -21.36 -18.38
CA VAL A 286 18.23 -21.69 -19.09
C VAL A 286 17.02 -21.23 -18.28
N GLY A 287 16.16 -20.40 -18.87
CA GLY A 287 14.98 -19.84 -18.20
C GLY A 287 15.30 -18.77 -17.14
N GLY A 288 16.56 -18.31 -17.11
CA GLY A 288 17.02 -17.27 -16.19
C GLY A 288 16.21 -15.98 -16.31
N LYS A 289 16.00 -15.30 -15.19
CA LYS A 289 15.26 -14.04 -15.12
C LYS A 289 15.97 -13.09 -14.19
N TYR A 290 15.88 -11.79 -14.42
CA TYR A 290 16.48 -10.81 -13.52
C TYR A 290 15.82 -9.44 -13.62
N PHE A 291 16.10 -8.59 -12.63
CA PHE A 291 15.91 -7.15 -12.72
C PHE A 291 17.09 -6.43 -12.07
N THR A 292 17.23 -5.15 -12.38
CA THR A 292 18.06 -4.22 -11.61
C THR A 292 17.29 -2.96 -11.24
N LEU A 293 17.67 -2.32 -10.15
CA LEU A 293 17.11 -1.03 -9.73
C LEU A 293 18.14 -0.23 -8.93
N MET A 294 18.24 1.07 -9.20
CA MET A 294 18.87 2.04 -8.30
C MET A 294 17.78 2.78 -7.54
N LYS A 295 17.77 2.69 -6.21
CA LYS A 295 16.85 3.46 -5.36
C LYS A 295 17.54 3.89 -4.07
N HIS A 296 17.33 5.13 -3.66
CA HIS A 296 18.01 5.74 -2.50
C HIS A 296 19.54 5.52 -2.53
N ASN A 297 20.15 5.61 -3.71
CA ASN A 297 21.60 5.42 -3.94
C ASN A 297 22.14 4.02 -3.61
N ILE A 298 21.24 3.04 -3.54
CA ILE A 298 21.56 1.62 -3.42
C ILE A 298 21.15 0.95 -4.72
N PHE A 299 22.11 0.27 -5.35
CA PHE A 299 21.88 -0.55 -6.53
C PHE A 299 21.56 -1.98 -6.11
N ILE A 300 20.57 -2.60 -6.76
CA ILE A 300 20.29 -4.03 -6.65
C ILE A 300 20.29 -4.67 -8.03
N LEU A 301 20.81 -5.89 -8.11
CA LEU A 301 20.42 -6.91 -9.08
C LEU A 301 19.85 -8.10 -8.32
N SER A 302 18.72 -8.63 -8.78
CA SER A 302 18.20 -9.92 -8.32
C SER A 302 17.89 -10.79 -9.51
N ALA A 303 18.29 -12.06 -9.45
CA ALA A 303 18.11 -13.03 -10.51
C ALA A 303 17.53 -14.35 -9.99
N THR A 304 16.71 -14.98 -10.81
CA THR A 304 16.40 -16.41 -10.75
C THR A 304 17.29 -17.11 -11.73
N VAL A 305 18.04 -18.11 -11.27
CA VAL A 305 19.04 -18.80 -12.09
C VAL A 305 18.57 -20.18 -12.51
N GLY A 306 19.02 -20.61 -13.69
CA GLY A 306 18.76 -21.94 -14.22
C GLY A 306 20.03 -22.62 -14.70
N ASP A 307 19.86 -23.79 -15.33
CA ASP A 307 20.96 -24.62 -15.79
C ASP A 307 22.00 -23.83 -16.62
N GLY A 308 23.27 -23.98 -16.28
CA GLY A 308 24.39 -23.30 -16.94
C GLY A 308 24.82 -21.98 -16.30
N PHE A 309 24.14 -21.50 -15.26
CA PHE A 309 24.71 -20.49 -14.36
C PHE A 309 25.82 -21.10 -13.50
N SER A 310 26.95 -20.41 -13.35
CA SER A 310 28.14 -20.93 -12.65
C SER A 310 28.96 -19.86 -11.94
N ASN A 311 28.86 -18.60 -12.38
CA ASN A 311 29.52 -17.48 -11.71
C ASN A 311 28.77 -16.18 -11.96
N PHE A 312 29.10 -15.18 -11.14
CA PHE A 312 28.77 -13.78 -11.34
C PHE A 312 29.96 -12.93 -10.97
N TYR A 313 30.19 -11.86 -11.73
CA TYR A 313 31.25 -10.91 -11.41
C TYR A 313 30.97 -9.48 -11.88
N THR A 314 31.50 -8.54 -11.10
CA THR A 314 31.63 -7.14 -11.47
C THR A 314 33.03 -6.90 -12.04
N ASN A 315 33.16 -5.97 -12.99
CA ASN A 315 34.47 -5.49 -13.43
C ASN A 315 34.42 -4.03 -13.91
N GLY A 316 35.57 -3.54 -14.37
CA GLY A 316 35.80 -2.17 -14.78
C GLY A 316 36.72 -1.42 -13.82
N PHE A 317 36.66 -0.10 -13.87
CA PHE A 317 37.55 0.80 -13.16
C PHE A 317 36.82 1.59 -12.08
N LEU A 318 37.47 1.73 -10.94
CA LEU A 318 37.03 2.54 -9.79
C LEU A 318 37.79 3.87 -9.81
N GLY A 319 37.15 4.94 -9.36
CA GLY A 319 37.79 6.27 -9.25
C GLY A 319 38.86 6.37 -8.14
N ALA A 320 39.21 5.26 -7.49
CA ALA A 320 40.23 5.23 -6.46
C ALA A 320 41.65 5.33 -7.03
N ASP A 321 41.86 5.12 -8.33
CA ASP A 321 43.16 5.30 -9.00
C ASP A 321 44.32 4.56 -8.32
N SER A 322 44.08 3.33 -7.84
CA SER A 322 45.03 2.52 -7.05
C SER A 322 45.38 3.07 -5.65
N ASN A 323 44.62 4.04 -5.12
CA ASN A 323 44.75 4.54 -3.76
C ASN A 323 43.83 3.79 -2.77
N GLY A 324 44.20 3.81 -1.49
CA GLY A 324 43.41 3.18 -0.43
C GLY A 324 43.68 1.69 -0.27
N MET A 325 42.68 0.97 0.23
CA MET A 325 42.71 -0.46 0.55
C MET A 325 41.46 -1.15 0.00
N ALA A 326 41.59 -2.46 -0.24
CA ALA A 326 40.46 -3.33 -0.54
C ALA A 326 40.50 -4.54 0.39
N ASP A 327 39.35 -4.90 0.92
CA ASP A 327 39.19 -6.09 1.76
C ASP A 327 37.86 -6.79 1.48
N VAL A 328 37.63 -7.88 2.22
CA VAL A 328 36.42 -8.66 2.16
C VAL A 328 35.91 -9.00 3.55
N PHE A 329 34.61 -9.21 3.64
CA PHE A 329 33.93 -9.72 4.81
C PHE A 329 32.92 -10.78 4.35
N VAL A 330 32.84 -11.90 5.07
CA VAL A 330 31.93 -13.00 4.74
C VAL A 330 31.12 -13.34 5.98
N MET A 331 29.82 -13.52 5.81
CA MET A 331 28.92 -13.91 6.89
C MET A 331 27.79 -14.78 6.39
N SER A 332 27.20 -15.54 7.31
CA SER A 332 25.98 -16.31 7.07
C SER A 332 24.87 -15.80 7.97
N TYR A 333 23.66 -15.66 7.44
CA TYR A 333 22.48 -15.27 8.20
C TYR A 333 21.21 -15.81 7.56
N ASN A 334 20.32 -16.39 8.38
CA ASN A 334 18.99 -16.87 8.00
C ASN A 334 18.94 -17.63 6.66
N GLY A 335 19.85 -18.59 6.48
CA GLY A 335 19.90 -19.44 5.28
C GLY A 335 20.62 -18.84 4.07
N TYR A 336 21.21 -17.64 4.18
CA TYR A 336 22.00 -17.00 3.13
C TYR A 336 23.45 -16.82 3.54
N ASN A 337 24.35 -16.83 2.56
CA ASN A 337 25.72 -16.33 2.71
C ASN A 337 25.90 -15.03 1.96
N ALA A 338 26.58 -14.11 2.63
CA ALA A 338 26.97 -12.82 2.11
C ALA A 338 28.48 -12.79 1.87
N TYR A 339 28.86 -12.43 0.64
CA TYR A 339 30.25 -12.16 0.26
C TYR A 339 30.39 -10.68 -0.04
N ILE A 340 31.04 -9.97 0.86
CA ILE A 340 31.19 -8.51 0.81
C ILE A 340 32.59 -8.17 0.31
N LYS A 341 32.70 -7.22 -0.61
CA LYS A 341 33.96 -6.55 -0.96
C LYS A 341 33.83 -5.06 -0.63
N ARG A 342 34.88 -4.47 -0.06
CA ARG A 342 34.94 -3.03 0.21
C ARG A 342 36.22 -2.45 -0.36
N VAL A 343 36.12 -1.27 -0.97
CA VAL A 343 37.26 -0.46 -1.43
C VAL A 343 37.14 0.89 -0.76
N TYR A 344 38.11 1.25 0.08
CA TYR A 344 38.03 2.42 0.98
C TYR A 344 39.41 3.06 1.19
N GLY A 345 39.46 4.20 1.88
CA GLY A 345 40.70 4.89 2.23
C GLY A 345 41.35 5.66 1.07
N ALA A 346 40.62 5.95 -0.01
CA ALA A 346 41.10 6.70 -1.17
C ALA A 346 41.04 8.24 -1.01
N GLY A 347 40.87 8.74 0.21
CA GLY A 347 40.80 10.18 0.48
C GLY A 347 39.45 10.77 0.07
N SER A 348 39.43 11.78 -0.82
CA SER A 348 38.17 12.41 -1.25
C SER A 348 37.33 11.55 -2.20
N THR A 349 37.89 10.48 -2.75
CA THR A 349 37.18 9.55 -3.64
C THR A 349 36.21 8.68 -2.82
N PRO A 350 34.92 8.58 -3.20
CA PRO A 350 33.97 7.68 -2.55
C PRO A 350 34.47 6.23 -2.45
N SER A 351 34.13 5.55 -1.36
CA SER A 351 34.36 4.11 -1.24
C SER A 351 33.31 3.33 -2.03
N ILE A 352 33.67 2.17 -2.58
CA ILE A 352 32.74 1.27 -3.27
C ILE A 352 32.60 -0.03 -2.48
N ASN A 353 31.35 -0.46 -2.29
CA ASN A 353 31.04 -1.64 -1.51
C ASN A 353 30.05 -2.51 -2.28
N HIS A 354 30.34 -3.80 -2.32
CA HIS A 354 29.54 -4.82 -3.00
C HIS A 354 29.09 -5.86 -1.98
N ILE A 355 27.85 -6.35 -2.11
CA ILE A 355 27.34 -7.50 -1.36
C ILE A 355 26.78 -8.50 -2.37
N TYR A 356 27.30 -9.72 -2.38
CA TYR A 356 26.68 -10.85 -3.06
C TYR A 356 25.97 -11.74 -2.05
N LEU A 357 24.70 -12.07 -2.30
CA LEU A 357 23.93 -13.00 -1.48
C LEU A 357 23.50 -14.22 -2.30
N VAL A 358 23.73 -15.40 -1.74
CA VAL A 358 23.33 -16.69 -2.28
C VAL A 358 22.86 -17.61 -1.17
N ASP A 359 22.09 -18.64 -1.51
CA ASP A 359 21.64 -19.64 -0.56
C ASP A 359 22.82 -20.34 0.15
N SER A 360 22.74 -20.48 1.46
CA SER A 360 23.83 -21.03 2.28
C SER A 360 24.17 -22.49 1.95
N SER A 361 23.26 -23.23 1.31
CA SER A 361 23.52 -24.61 0.87
C SER A 361 24.58 -24.70 -0.25
N VAL A 362 24.93 -23.58 -0.89
CA VAL A 362 26.00 -23.51 -1.90
C VAL A 362 27.37 -23.09 -1.36
N ASP A 363 27.48 -22.71 -0.08
CA ASP A 363 28.73 -22.17 0.52
C ASP A 363 29.96 -23.05 0.29
N ALA A 364 29.80 -24.34 0.55
CA ALA A 364 30.90 -25.29 0.59
C ALA A 364 31.60 -25.44 -0.77
N GLU A 365 30.95 -24.98 -1.84
CA GLU A 365 31.41 -25.10 -3.22
C GLU A 365 31.84 -23.74 -3.80
N ALA A 366 31.32 -22.63 -3.25
CA ALA A 366 31.53 -21.29 -3.78
C ALA A 366 32.98 -20.79 -3.60
N ILE A 367 33.50 -20.09 -4.62
CA ILE A 367 34.83 -19.46 -4.57
C ILE A 367 34.65 -17.95 -4.69
N HIS A 368 35.07 -17.22 -3.66
CA HIS A 368 35.04 -15.75 -3.60
C HIS A 368 36.40 -15.17 -4.00
N GLU A 369 36.44 -14.49 -5.14
CA GLU A 369 37.62 -13.79 -5.65
C GLU A 369 37.40 -12.28 -5.72
N PHE A 370 38.46 -11.51 -5.51
CA PHE A 370 38.41 -10.05 -5.57
C PHE A 370 39.79 -9.47 -5.91
N SER A 371 39.81 -8.28 -6.50
CA SER A 371 41.05 -7.53 -6.69
C SER A 371 41.40 -6.74 -5.43
N THR A 372 42.66 -6.84 -4.98
CA THR A 372 43.23 -5.94 -3.97
C THR A 372 43.73 -4.62 -4.58
N ASN A 373 43.84 -4.54 -5.91
CA ASN A 373 44.11 -3.28 -6.60
C ASN A 373 42.81 -2.48 -6.64
N THR A 374 42.80 -1.36 -5.92
CA THR A 374 41.64 -0.49 -5.74
C THR A 374 41.25 0.27 -7.00
N ASN A 375 42.07 0.24 -8.06
CA ASN A 375 41.67 0.72 -9.38
C ASN A 375 40.64 -0.19 -10.07
N PHE A 376 40.52 -1.44 -9.62
CA PHE A 376 39.72 -2.46 -10.29
C PHE A 376 38.48 -2.83 -9.49
N ASP A 377 37.34 -2.78 -10.17
CA ASP A 377 36.04 -3.13 -9.59
C ASP A 377 35.87 -4.64 -9.37
N ASN A 378 36.78 -5.46 -9.90
CA ASN A 378 36.73 -6.93 -9.87
C ASN A 378 36.33 -7.53 -8.51
N HIS A 379 35.14 -8.15 -8.49
CA HIS A 379 34.60 -8.98 -7.41
C HIS A 379 33.83 -10.12 -8.07
N GLU A 380 34.18 -11.37 -7.77
CA GLU A 380 33.63 -12.54 -8.44
C GLU A 380 33.26 -13.63 -7.42
N LEU A 381 32.15 -14.32 -7.72
CA LEU A 381 31.75 -15.55 -7.04
C LEU A 381 31.58 -16.66 -8.08
N LYS A 382 32.31 -17.77 -7.92
CA LYS A 382 32.31 -18.93 -8.83
C LYS A 382 31.75 -20.18 -8.16
N ASN A 383 31.60 -21.24 -8.95
CA ASN A 383 31.07 -22.55 -8.56
C ASN A 383 29.62 -22.49 -8.04
N LEU A 384 28.79 -21.76 -8.78
CA LEU A 384 27.38 -21.51 -8.43
C LEU A 384 26.40 -22.44 -9.14
N GLU A 385 26.86 -23.53 -9.77
CA GLU A 385 26.03 -24.45 -10.56
C GLU A 385 24.90 -25.06 -9.71
N LYS A 386 25.16 -25.30 -8.43
CA LYS A 386 24.19 -25.86 -7.50
C LYS A 386 22.99 -24.95 -7.24
N LEU A 387 23.14 -23.62 -7.40
CA LEU A 387 22.02 -22.69 -7.27
C LEU A 387 20.89 -23.01 -8.25
N ALA A 388 21.19 -23.52 -9.44
CA ALA A 388 20.16 -23.89 -10.43
C ALA A 388 19.31 -25.10 -10.00
N THR A 389 19.74 -25.86 -8.99
CA THR A 389 19.15 -27.15 -8.61
C THR A 389 18.37 -27.13 -7.29
N ILE A 390 18.37 -26.00 -6.59
CA ILE A 390 17.68 -25.82 -5.30
C ILE A 390 16.39 -25.01 -5.48
N ASP A 391 15.46 -25.13 -4.54
CA ASP A 391 14.17 -24.41 -4.62
C ASP A 391 14.36 -22.89 -4.55
N ASN A 392 15.33 -22.42 -3.78
CA ASN A 392 15.72 -21.01 -3.68
C ASN A 392 16.84 -20.67 -4.67
N ASN A 393 16.58 -20.85 -5.97
CA ASN A 393 17.54 -20.64 -7.06
C ASN A 393 17.78 -19.15 -7.37
N LYS A 394 18.13 -18.36 -6.35
CA LYS A 394 18.26 -16.91 -6.45
C LYS A 394 19.69 -16.45 -6.24
N PHE A 395 20.05 -15.41 -6.99
CA PHE A 395 21.29 -14.66 -6.81
C PHE A 395 20.96 -13.19 -6.60
N TYR A 396 21.61 -12.54 -5.64
CA TYR A 396 21.43 -11.13 -5.37
C TYR A 396 22.77 -10.41 -5.32
N TYR A 397 22.78 -9.19 -5.85
CA TYR A 397 23.90 -8.28 -5.80
C TYR A 397 23.43 -6.90 -5.36
N PHE A 398 24.14 -6.30 -4.42
CA PHE A 398 23.95 -4.92 -4.00
C PHE A 398 25.24 -4.12 -4.17
N ALA A 399 25.11 -2.86 -4.59
CA ALA A 399 26.21 -1.91 -4.66
C ALA A 399 25.81 -0.57 -4.02
N PHE A 400 26.71 0.00 -3.24
CA PHE A 400 26.56 1.34 -2.66
C PHE A 400 27.92 1.97 -2.40
N ALA A 401 27.94 3.28 -2.19
CA ALA A 401 29.15 4.03 -1.94
C ALA A 401 29.05 4.89 -0.69
N LEU A 402 30.17 5.12 0.00
CA LEU A 402 30.24 6.11 1.09
C LEU A 402 31.13 7.27 0.65
N LYS A 403 30.85 8.47 1.16
CA LYS A 403 31.66 9.67 0.86
C LYS A 403 33.09 9.52 1.37
N ASN A 404 34.01 10.28 0.79
CA ASN A 404 35.37 10.48 1.32
C ASN A 404 36.13 9.19 1.66
N GLY A 405 35.95 8.14 0.87
CA GLY A 405 36.65 6.87 1.05
C GLY A 405 36.35 6.21 2.40
N GLU A 406 35.23 6.56 3.03
CA GLU A 406 34.88 6.05 4.35
C GLU A 406 34.73 4.52 4.35
N TYR A 407 35.10 3.92 5.47
CA TYR A 407 35.00 2.48 5.68
C TYR A 407 33.66 2.13 6.31
N ILE A 408 32.91 1.22 5.69
CA ILE A 408 31.76 0.60 6.35
C ILE A 408 32.21 -0.52 7.28
N SER A 409 31.87 -0.39 8.56
CA SER A 409 32.22 -1.39 9.58
C SER A 409 31.54 -2.73 9.35
N ASP A 410 32.14 -3.79 9.88
CA ASP A 410 31.56 -5.15 9.86
C ASP A 410 30.17 -5.18 10.50
N ASP A 411 29.95 -4.41 11.58
CA ASP A 411 28.66 -4.33 12.26
C ASP A 411 27.60 -3.63 11.40
N ASN A 412 27.95 -2.54 10.71
CA ASN A 412 27.01 -1.84 9.84
C ASN A 412 26.64 -2.69 8.62
N VAL A 413 27.62 -3.30 7.96
CA VAL A 413 27.34 -4.16 6.80
C VAL A 413 26.63 -5.45 7.20
N ARG A 414 26.87 -5.97 8.41
CA ARG A 414 26.08 -7.06 9.00
C ARG A 414 24.63 -6.66 9.19
N ASN A 415 24.36 -5.57 9.89
CA ASN A 415 22.98 -5.11 10.14
C ASN A 415 22.23 -4.82 8.83
N LEU A 416 22.91 -4.24 7.83
CA LEU A 416 22.36 -4.05 6.49
C LEU A 416 22.01 -5.40 5.83
N THR A 417 22.91 -6.38 5.93
CA THR A 417 22.72 -7.72 5.35
C THR A 417 21.56 -8.45 6.03
N GLU A 418 21.49 -8.42 7.35
CA GLU A 418 20.40 -9.00 8.13
C GLU A 418 19.06 -8.34 7.76
N PHE A 419 19.04 -7.01 7.65
CA PHE A 419 17.86 -6.27 7.20
C PHE A 419 17.43 -6.68 5.78
N ILE A 420 18.37 -6.78 4.83
CA ILE A 420 18.07 -7.24 3.47
C ILE A 420 17.44 -8.63 3.51
N VAL A 421 18.04 -9.57 4.23
CA VAL A 421 17.53 -10.93 4.30
C VAL A 421 16.13 -10.94 4.92
N ASP A 422 15.93 -10.30 6.07
CA ASP A 422 14.67 -10.35 6.81
C ASP A 422 13.53 -9.57 6.15
N LYS A 423 13.82 -8.45 5.48
CA LYS A 423 12.80 -7.59 4.88
C LYS A 423 12.59 -7.84 3.40
N MET A 424 13.54 -8.46 2.72
CA MET A 424 13.47 -8.64 1.28
C MET A 424 13.44 -10.08 0.81
N LEU A 425 14.12 -11.00 1.51
CA LEU A 425 14.44 -12.32 0.96
C LEU A 425 13.80 -13.50 1.70
N SER A 426 13.66 -13.42 3.02
CA SER A 426 13.21 -14.56 3.83
C SER A 426 11.69 -14.73 3.82
N SER A 427 11.25 -15.98 3.71
CA SER A 427 10.01 -16.43 4.35
C SER A 427 10.30 -16.65 5.83
N PHE A 428 9.48 -16.10 6.71
CA PHE A 428 9.39 -16.59 8.08
C PHE A 428 8.48 -17.81 8.13
#